data_AF-A0A522VQQ1-F1
#
_entry.id   AF-A0A522VQQ1-F1
#
_cell.length_a   1.000
_cell.length_b   1.000
_cell.length_c   1.000
_cell.angle_alpha   90.00
_cell.angle_beta   90.00
_cell.angle_gamma   90.00
#
_symmetry.space_group_name_H-M   'P 1'
#
loop_
_entity.id
_entity.type
_entity.pdbx_description
1 polymer ?
#
loop_
_entity_poly.entity_id
_entity_poly.type
_entity_poly.pdbx_seq_one_letter_code
_entity_poly.pdbx_strand_id
1 'polypeptide(L)'
;MALLAGCLAVSVPPAGAKDAGLALDKIESLLAAEQFDRAIPLLKDLDSKGEISSSETALMLGRIYLGLGKPGKAAEFFEQAEFSSLDAEPGARLGLAESRLGLGDLSGARKAAEAALKSDPDVVGAHLVLAMVDQRLGRSEAAFARLRKLRSERPDSEGAALVFARFRALHDGPTAALDALRGFVASHPRAADSWDRIGLYAWGLGRKAEAVEARKTARAVYAEQGRQGRVEAIDMWLAAIGPVEKAKPVEPPLPAPPPARARVEAAPLPPPPPRPAQKVVQAAVLAQPEPLPFPPGSPIMTGSGIVLEGGRRIITNRHVIDGQREIAVRNGSGHVRLARVVKTAPDDDLALLEIDTPFPDSPAFPLARMADPAPGRAAVVLGYPLIGILGDEQPALTEGIVAKTAGLANDPNTFQMTAKLNKGNSGGPVFDRQGRLIGIAVGKMDSADIVAKGGPMPEDINFAIKAGRLLAFLGTQPAKEEGSAAEMGLEELYQQMLPRAVLVAGRK
;
A
#
# COMPACT_ATOMS: atom_id res chain seq x y z
N MET A 1 7.63 -4.27 5.20
CA MET A 1 8.27 -3.78 6.44
C MET A 1 8.67 -4.90 7.37
N ALA A 2 7.89 -5.99 7.46
CA ALA A 2 8.26 -7.21 8.22
C ALA A 2 9.52 -7.98 7.72
N LEU A 3 10.33 -7.40 6.84
CA LEU A 3 11.56 -7.99 6.26
C LEU A 3 12.85 -7.34 6.79
N LEU A 4 12.75 -6.20 7.50
CA LEU A 4 13.91 -5.43 7.97
C LEU A 4 14.13 -5.50 9.49
N ALA A 5 13.14 -5.99 10.25
CA ALA A 5 13.07 -5.84 11.71
C ALA A 5 14.05 -6.73 12.54
N GLY A 6 15.08 -7.32 11.92
CA GLY A 6 15.95 -8.29 12.59
C GLY A 6 17.43 -8.04 12.35
N CYS A 7 18.02 -7.03 13.00
CA CYS A 7 19.48 -6.96 13.17
C CYS A 7 19.89 -6.04 14.35
N LEU A 8 20.65 -6.65 15.29
CA LEU A 8 21.71 -6.11 16.17
C LEU A 8 21.40 -5.84 17.66
N ALA A 9 22.12 -6.58 18.52
CA ALA A 9 22.51 -6.28 19.92
C ALA A 9 24.01 -5.86 19.90
N VAL A 10 24.60 -5.08 20.83
CA VAL A 10 24.89 -5.33 22.27
C VAL A 10 25.39 -4.04 22.95
N SER A 11 25.14 -3.84 24.26
CA SER A 11 26.04 -3.14 25.22
C SER A 11 25.75 -3.55 26.68
N VAL A 12 26.77 -3.67 27.53
CA VAL A 12 26.72 -4.28 28.89
C VAL A 12 26.76 -3.21 30.02
N PRO A 13 25.88 -3.25 31.06
CA PRO A 13 25.97 -2.40 32.24
C PRO A 13 26.42 -3.13 33.54
N PRO A 14 26.71 -2.38 34.64
CA PRO A 14 27.47 -2.87 35.81
C PRO A 14 26.63 -3.58 36.89
N ALA A 15 27.33 -4.18 37.87
CA ALA A 15 26.84 -5.15 38.87
C ALA A 15 25.55 -4.73 39.61
N GLY A 16 24.49 -5.51 39.38
CA GLY A 16 23.07 -5.18 39.59
C GLY A 16 22.28 -5.38 38.29
N ALA A 17 22.92 -5.10 37.15
CA ALA A 17 22.39 -5.24 35.79
C ALA A 17 22.43 -6.67 35.21
N LYS A 18 22.84 -7.69 35.97
CA LYS A 18 22.87 -9.07 35.44
C LYS A 18 21.46 -9.65 35.24
N ASP A 19 20.57 -9.43 36.20
CA ASP A 19 19.20 -9.96 36.13
C ASP A 19 18.34 -9.15 35.15
N ALA A 20 18.48 -7.81 35.16
CA ALA A 20 17.88 -6.93 34.16
C ALA A 20 18.43 -7.20 32.75
N GLY A 21 19.74 -7.45 32.61
CA GLY A 21 20.38 -7.82 31.35
C GLY A 21 19.86 -9.16 30.81
N LEU A 22 19.72 -10.18 31.66
CA LEU A 22 19.10 -11.47 31.29
C LEU A 22 17.64 -11.31 30.85
N ALA A 23 16.89 -10.41 31.51
CA ALA A 23 15.51 -10.13 31.15
C ALA A 23 15.39 -9.35 29.83
N LEU A 24 16.29 -8.40 29.57
CA LEU A 24 16.41 -7.68 28.31
C LEU A 24 16.80 -8.63 27.16
N ASP A 25 17.79 -9.49 27.35
CA ASP A 25 18.18 -10.52 26.37
C ASP A 25 17.01 -11.44 26.03
N LYS A 26 16.19 -11.76 27.03
CA LYS A 26 14.95 -12.53 26.84
C LYS A 26 13.92 -11.75 26.02
N ILE A 27 13.72 -10.46 26.29
CA ILE A 27 12.82 -9.60 25.50
C ILE A 27 13.32 -9.52 24.05
N GLU A 28 14.61 -9.32 23.83
CA GLU A 28 15.24 -9.32 22.51
C GLU A 28 15.04 -10.64 21.77
N SER A 29 15.20 -11.76 22.45
CA SER A 29 14.93 -13.09 21.90
C SER A 29 13.46 -13.25 21.51
N LEU A 30 12.52 -12.77 22.33
CA LEU A 30 11.09 -12.77 22.01
C LEU A 30 10.78 -11.86 20.82
N LEU A 31 11.41 -10.69 20.72
CA LEU A 31 11.27 -9.80 19.56
C LEU A 31 11.79 -10.44 18.27
N ALA A 32 12.96 -11.08 18.32
CA ALA A 32 13.54 -11.81 17.19
C ALA A 32 12.67 -13.01 16.74
N ALA A 33 11.94 -13.60 17.67
CA ALA A 33 10.95 -14.66 17.44
C ALA A 33 9.54 -14.11 17.08
N GLU A 34 9.37 -12.79 16.96
CA GLU A 34 8.08 -12.12 16.70
C GLU A 34 6.99 -12.41 17.76
N GLN A 35 7.39 -12.74 18.99
CA GLN A 35 6.51 -13.05 20.13
C GLN A 35 6.19 -11.79 20.96
N PHE A 36 5.56 -10.81 20.32
CA PHE A 36 5.30 -9.49 20.91
C PHE A 36 4.36 -9.55 22.13
N ASP A 37 3.39 -10.46 22.11
CA ASP A 37 2.44 -10.72 23.19
C ASP A 37 3.14 -11.17 24.49
N ARG A 38 4.24 -11.90 24.36
CA ARG A 38 5.09 -12.34 25.48
C ARG A 38 6.12 -11.29 25.88
N ALA A 39 6.61 -10.49 24.93
CA ALA A 39 7.58 -9.44 25.18
C ALA A 39 6.99 -8.27 25.97
N ILE A 40 5.76 -7.83 25.64
CA ILE A 40 5.13 -6.64 26.25
C ILE A 40 4.99 -6.74 27.78
N PRO A 41 4.49 -7.84 28.37
CA PRO A 41 4.36 -7.94 29.83
C PRO A 41 5.70 -7.91 30.56
N LEU A 42 6.73 -8.54 30.00
CA LEU A 42 8.09 -8.52 30.57
C LEU A 42 8.67 -7.10 30.52
N LEU A 43 8.50 -6.41 29.39
CA LEU A 43 8.96 -5.03 29.25
C LEU A 43 8.27 -4.10 30.26
N LYS A 44 6.95 -4.25 30.45
CA LYS A 44 6.18 -3.48 31.44
C LYS A 44 6.64 -3.75 32.87
N ASP A 45 6.94 -5.00 33.21
CA ASP A 45 7.42 -5.38 34.54
C ASP A 45 8.77 -4.69 34.84
N LEU A 46 9.73 -4.77 33.93
CA LEU A 46 11.05 -4.12 34.08
C LEU A 46 10.93 -2.59 34.19
N ASP A 47 10.11 -1.98 33.33
CA ASP A 47 9.87 -0.52 33.34
C ASP A 47 9.24 -0.07 34.66
N SER A 48 8.24 -0.80 35.17
CA SER A 48 7.57 -0.49 36.43
C SER A 48 8.48 -0.58 37.67
N LYS A 49 9.52 -1.41 37.59
CA LYS A 49 10.54 -1.57 38.63
C LYS A 49 11.70 -0.58 38.49
N GLY A 50 11.73 0.20 37.40
CA GLY A 50 12.83 1.11 37.08
C GLY A 50 14.14 0.38 36.77
N GLU A 51 14.07 -0.88 36.31
CA GLU A 51 15.24 -1.71 36.00
C GLU A 51 15.84 -1.41 34.62
N ILE A 52 15.10 -0.68 33.77
CA ILE A 52 15.50 -0.25 32.42
C ILE A 52 15.24 1.24 32.25
N SER A 53 16.02 1.90 31.38
CA SER A 53 15.86 3.33 31.11
C SER A 53 14.62 3.61 30.26
N SER A 54 14.09 4.83 30.39
CA SER A 54 12.99 5.31 29.52
C SER A 54 13.34 5.22 28.03
N SER A 55 14.62 5.45 27.66
CA SER A 55 15.12 5.27 26.29
C SER A 55 15.08 3.82 25.83
N GLU A 56 15.48 2.86 26.67
CA GLU A 56 15.42 1.43 26.35
C GLU A 56 13.97 0.93 26.24
N THR A 57 13.11 1.34 27.17
CA THR A 57 11.66 1.05 27.09
C THR A 57 11.09 1.57 25.78
N ALA A 58 11.38 2.82 25.41
CA ALA A 58 10.91 3.42 24.19
C ALA A 58 11.47 2.70 22.95
N LEU A 59 12.74 2.34 22.92
CA LEU A 59 13.32 1.56 21.81
C LEU A 59 12.60 0.22 21.61
N MET A 60 12.40 -0.53 22.69
CA MET A 60 11.74 -1.84 22.66
C MET A 60 10.29 -1.72 22.20
N LEU A 61 9.55 -0.73 22.71
CA LEU A 61 8.19 -0.43 22.25
C LEU A 61 8.17 -0.04 20.77
N GLY A 62 9.12 0.77 20.31
CA GLY A 62 9.28 1.12 18.91
C GLY A 62 9.41 -0.12 18.03
N ARG A 63 10.28 -1.07 18.40
CA ARG A 63 10.48 -2.34 17.67
C ARG A 63 9.24 -3.23 17.70
N ILE A 64 8.56 -3.32 18.84
CA ILE A 64 7.28 -4.04 18.96
C ILE A 64 6.25 -3.46 17.99
N TYR A 65 6.03 -2.15 18.03
CA TYR A 65 5.02 -1.50 17.18
C TYR A 65 5.40 -1.56 15.69
N LEU A 66 6.69 -1.51 15.37
CA LEU A 66 7.15 -1.67 13.99
C LEU A 66 6.90 -3.10 13.49
N GLY A 67 7.19 -4.11 14.31
CA GLY A 67 6.89 -5.52 14.04
C GLY A 67 5.40 -5.82 13.88
N LEU A 68 4.56 -5.15 14.68
CA LEU A 68 3.09 -5.20 14.58
C LEU A 68 2.53 -4.41 13.38
N GLY A 69 3.38 -3.83 12.53
CA GLY A 69 2.95 -3.08 11.35
C GLY A 69 2.31 -1.73 11.66
N LYS A 70 2.66 -1.09 12.78
CA LYS A 70 2.17 0.22 13.24
C LYS A 70 3.29 1.27 13.18
N PRO A 71 3.76 1.66 11.98
CA PRO A 71 4.94 2.51 11.82
C PRO A 71 4.77 3.93 12.40
N GLY A 72 3.53 4.45 12.49
CA GLY A 72 3.28 5.75 13.14
C GLY A 72 3.61 5.73 14.63
N LYS A 73 3.05 4.77 15.36
CA LYS A 73 3.36 4.57 16.79
C LYS A 73 4.81 4.20 17.01
N ALA A 74 5.38 3.37 16.14
CA ALA A 74 6.79 3.02 16.21
C ALA A 74 7.69 4.27 16.10
N ALA A 75 7.39 5.19 15.18
CA ALA A 75 8.13 6.43 15.02
C ALA A 75 8.10 7.29 16.30
N GLU A 76 6.95 7.44 16.95
CA GLU A 76 6.82 8.18 18.22
C GLU A 76 7.76 7.63 19.30
N PHE A 77 7.79 6.30 19.44
CA PHE A 77 8.66 5.64 20.42
C PHE A 77 10.14 5.74 20.05
N PHE A 78 10.50 5.63 18.77
CA PHE A 78 11.90 5.83 18.35
C PHE A 78 12.37 7.28 18.52
N GLU A 79 11.51 8.27 18.29
CA GLU A 79 11.80 9.68 18.55
C GLU A 79 11.96 9.94 20.06
N GLN A 80 11.12 9.31 20.89
CA GLN A 80 11.27 9.36 22.35
C GLN A 80 12.58 8.74 22.81
N ALA A 81 12.96 7.59 22.24
CA ALA A 81 14.22 6.91 22.54
C ALA A 81 15.42 7.80 22.18
N GLU A 82 15.42 8.39 20.98
CA GLU A 82 16.49 9.30 20.52
C GLU A 82 16.59 10.57 21.38
N PHE A 83 15.46 11.13 21.82
CA PHE A 83 15.45 12.33 22.67
C PHE A 83 15.92 12.06 24.10
N SER A 84 15.63 10.86 24.62
CA SER A 84 15.92 10.50 26.02
C SER A 84 17.33 9.96 26.23
N SER A 85 18.05 9.62 25.16
CA SER A 85 19.44 9.14 25.20
C SER A 85 20.44 10.28 24.96
N LEU A 86 21.46 10.41 25.81
CA LEU A 86 22.60 11.31 25.57
C LEU A 86 23.45 10.85 24.37
N ASP A 87 23.55 9.54 24.18
CA ASP A 87 24.17 8.89 23.03
C ASP A 87 23.06 8.34 22.14
N ALA A 88 22.74 9.04 21.07
CA ALA A 88 21.69 8.64 20.16
C ALA A 88 21.97 7.25 19.56
N GLU A 89 21.16 6.27 19.96
CA GLU A 89 21.39 4.87 19.59
C GLU A 89 21.16 4.64 18.09
N PRO A 90 22.11 4.01 17.36
CA PRO A 90 21.94 3.65 15.95
C PRO A 90 20.65 2.86 15.69
N GLY A 91 20.23 2.03 16.66
CA GLY A 91 18.98 1.26 16.60
C GLY A 91 17.72 2.12 16.59
N ALA A 92 17.65 3.18 17.40
CA ALA A 92 16.51 4.10 17.40
C ALA A 92 16.40 4.86 16.06
N ARG A 93 17.54 5.32 15.52
CA ARG A 93 17.59 6.01 14.23
C ARG A 93 17.23 5.09 13.07
N LEU A 94 17.70 3.85 13.08
CA LEU A 94 17.28 2.84 12.12
C LEU A 94 15.77 2.59 12.21
N GLY A 95 15.26 2.35 13.42
CA GLY A 95 13.83 2.14 13.65
C GLY A 95 12.97 3.32 13.16
N LEU A 96 13.42 4.55 13.39
CA LEU A 96 12.79 5.75 12.86
C LEU A 96 12.84 5.79 11.32
N ALA A 97 13.97 5.41 10.73
CA ALA A 97 14.13 5.35 9.28
C ALA A 97 13.17 4.33 8.64
N GLU A 98 13.04 3.15 9.22
CA GLU A 98 12.12 2.09 8.78
C GLU A 98 10.65 2.50 8.97
N SER A 99 10.34 3.12 10.11
CA SER A 99 9.01 3.64 10.42
C SER A 99 8.58 4.71 9.42
N ARG A 100 9.44 5.70 9.15
CA ARG A 100 9.18 6.76 8.17
C ARG A 100 9.07 6.22 6.75
N LEU A 101 9.90 5.24 6.38
CA LEU A 101 9.78 4.56 5.09
C LEU A 101 8.44 3.81 4.99
N GLY A 102 7.95 3.24 6.09
CA GLY A 102 6.63 2.60 6.22
C GLY A 102 5.48 3.57 6.06
N LEU A 103 5.63 4.79 6.58
CA LEU A 103 4.67 5.90 6.42
C LEU A 103 4.70 6.56 5.03
N GLY A 104 5.71 6.25 4.22
CA GLY A 104 5.93 6.90 2.92
C GLY A 104 6.69 8.23 3.00
N ASP A 105 7.16 8.63 4.18
CA ASP A 105 8.04 9.78 4.35
C ASP A 105 9.48 9.43 3.93
N LEU A 106 9.75 9.54 2.62
CA LEU A 106 11.04 9.19 2.04
C LEU A 106 12.17 10.13 2.49
N SER A 107 11.84 11.41 2.69
CA SER A 107 12.81 12.43 3.12
C SER A 107 13.26 12.16 4.55
N GLY A 108 12.31 12.00 5.48
CA GLY A 108 12.61 11.71 6.87
C GLY A 108 13.22 10.32 7.06
N ALA A 109 12.82 9.32 6.25
CA ALA A 109 13.45 7.99 6.24
C ALA A 109 14.93 8.06 5.85
N ARG A 110 15.24 8.80 4.77
CA ARG A 110 16.61 9.01 4.32
C ARG A 110 17.45 9.70 5.38
N LYS A 111 16.94 10.81 5.93
CA LYS A 111 17.63 11.58 6.97
C LYS A 111 17.95 10.71 8.19
N ALA A 112 17.00 9.92 8.65
CA ALA A 112 17.18 9.02 9.80
C ALA A 112 18.18 7.89 9.49
N ALA A 113 18.13 7.30 8.29
CA ALA A 113 19.10 6.28 7.87
C ALA A 113 20.52 6.84 7.74
N GLU A 114 20.69 8.04 7.17
CA GLU A 114 21.99 8.72 7.10
C GLU A 114 22.52 9.06 8.50
N ALA A 115 21.65 9.46 9.43
CA ALA A 115 22.02 9.67 10.83
C ALA A 115 22.45 8.38 11.53
N ALA A 116 21.80 7.25 11.25
CA ALA A 116 22.21 5.94 11.77
C ALA A 116 23.61 5.57 11.25
N LEU A 117 23.85 5.72 9.94
CA LEU A 117 25.16 5.44 9.32
C LEU A 117 26.28 6.38 9.75
N LYS A 118 25.94 7.60 10.19
CA LYS A 118 26.93 8.52 10.76
C LYS A 118 27.44 8.03 12.11
N SER A 119 26.58 7.40 12.91
CA SER A 119 26.98 6.81 14.19
C SER A 119 27.66 5.45 14.01
N ASP A 120 27.10 4.63 13.13
CA ASP A 120 27.62 3.30 12.85
C ASP A 120 27.48 3.01 11.33
N PRO A 121 28.58 3.12 10.56
CA PRO A 121 28.58 2.87 9.11
C PRO A 121 28.22 1.43 8.73
N ASP A 122 28.24 0.50 9.68
CA ASP A 122 28.08 -0.94 9.47
C ASP A 122 26.64 -1.43 9.65
N VAL A 123 25.70 -0.52 9.96
CA VAL A 123 24.27 -0.81 10.11
C VAL A 123 23.66 -1.18 8.76
N VAL A 124 23.59 -2.48 8.49
CA VAL A 124 23.01 -3.06 7.26
C VAL A 124 21.61 -2.50 6.98
N GLY A 125 20.73 -2.45 7.99
CA GLY A 125 19.35 -1.96 7.85
C GLY A 125 19.27 -0.55 7.27
N ALA A 126 20.18 0.35 7.67
CA ALA A 126 20.18 1.73 7.18
C ALA A 126 20.60 1.80 5.70
N HIS A 127 21.56 0.97 5.27
CA HIS A 127 21.86 0.82 3.84
C HIS A 127 20.67 0.28 3.04
N LEU A 128 19.93 -0.68 3.59
CA LEU A 128 18.73 -1.23 2.95
C LEU A 128 17.61 -0.19 2.84
N VAL A 129 17.38 0.61 3.89
CA VAL A 129 16.43 1.72 3.87
C VAL A 129 16.83 2.73 2.79
N LEU A 130 18.09 3.14 2.71
CA LEU A 130 18.56 4.06 1.67
C LEU A 130 18.38 3.50 0.26
N ALA A 131 18.67 2.21 0.04
CA ALA A 131 18.41 1.57 -1.25
C ALA A 131 16.91 1.61 -1.61
N MET A 132 16.02 1.30 -0.66
CA MET A 132 14.58 1.37 -0.88
C MET A 132 14.07 2.80 -1.12
N VAL A 133 14.63 3.80 -0.43
CA VAL A 133 14.33 5.21 -0.68
C VAL A 133 14.76 5.61 -2.08
N ASP A 134 16.01 5.32 -2.46
CA ASP A 134 16.54 5.64 -3.79
C ASP A 134 15.68 5.02 -4.89
N GLN A 135 15.25 3.77 -4.72
CA GLN A 135 14.34 3.10 -5.66
C GLN A 135 12.96 3.76 -5.74
N ARG A 136 12.37 4.18 -4.62
CA ARG A 136 11.09 4.91 -4.62
C ARG A 136 11.19 6.30 -5.23
N LEU A 137 12.39 6.90 -5.24
CA LEU A 137 12.69 8.16 -5.90
C LEU A 137 13.11 7.98 -7.38
N GLY A 138 13.02 6.77 -7.94
CA GLY A 138 13.41 6.48 -9.33
C GLY A 138 14.92 6.39 -9.55
N ARG A 139 15.75 6.44 -8.50
CA ARG A 139 17.21 6.34 -8.57
C ARG A 139 17.67 4.88 -8.54
N SER A 140 17.14 4.09 -9.47
CA SER A 140 17.36 2.64 -9.52
C SER A 140 18.82 2.23 -9.61
N GLU A 141 19.64 2.95 -10.38
CA GLU A 141 21.08 2.63 -10.49
C GLU A 141 21.82 2.81 -9.16
N ALA A 142 21.58 3.93 -8.46
CA ALA A 142 22.19 4.20 -7.16
C ALA A 142 21.78 3.16 -6.12
N ALA A 143 20.49 2.81 -6.09
CA ALA A 143 19.97 1.76 -5.22
C ALA A 143 20.61 0.39 -5.52
N PHE A 144 20.74 0.03 -6.79
CA PHE A 144 21.34 -1.25 -7.18
C PHE A 144 22.85 -1.29 -6.89
N ALA A 145 23.58 -0.20 -7.12
CA ALA A 145 24.99 -0.08 -6.76
C ALA A 145 25.20 -0.25 -5.25
N ARG A 146 24.36 0.40 -4.43
CA ARG A 146 24.38 0.26 -2.96
C ARG A 146 24.15 -1.20 -2.53
N LEU A 147 23.15 -1.87 -3.10
CA LEU A 147 22.84 -3.25 -2.76
C LEU A 147 23.92 -4.24 -3.22
N ARG A 148 24.51 -4.04 -4.40
CA ARG A 148 25.64 -4.88 -4.86
C ARG A 148 26.82 -4.75 -3.92
N LYS A 149 27.19 -3.52 -3.55
CA LYS A 149 28.27 -3.26 -2.60
C LYS A 149 27.98 -3.91 -1.24
N LEU A 150 26.79 -3.69 -0.71
CA LEU A 150 26.39 -4.28 0.58
C LEU A 150 26.45 -5.81 0.56
N ARG A 151 26.04 -6.47 -0.54
CA ARG A 151 26.14 -7.93 -0.67
C ARG A 151 27.58 -8.44 -0.80
N SER A 152 28.49 -7.66 -1.38
CA SER A 152 29.91 -8.04 -1.40
C SER A 152 30.58 -7.90 -0.03
N GLU A 153 30.16 -6.90 0.75
CA GLU A 153 30.73 -6.63 2.09
C GLU A 153 30.09 -7.52 3.17
N ARG A 154 28.80 -7.84 3.02
CA ARG A 154 28.00 -8.65 3.96
C ARG A 154 27.33 -9.81 3.21
N PRO A 155 28.11 -10.80 2.72
CA PRO A 155 27.57 -11.92 1.94
C PRO A 155 26.57 -12.77 2.73
N ASP A 156 26.66 -12.78 4.06
CA ASP A 156 25.80 -13.57 4.94
C ASP A 156 24.49 -12.86 5.33
N SER A 157 24.30 -11.61 4.88
CA SER A 157 23.11 -10.84 5.22
C SER A 157 21.89 -11.30 4.41
N GLU A 158 21.00 -12.05 5.09
CA GLU A 158 19.70 -12.46 4.54
C GLU A 158 18.83 -11.27 4.14
N GLY A 159 18.79 -10.21 4.95
CA GLY A 159 18.06 -8.98 4.63
C GLY A 159 18.56 -8.35 3.32
N ALA A 160 19.88 -8.29 3.10
CA ALA A 160 20.45 -7.79 1.85
C ALA A 160 20.11 -8.69 0.65
N ALA A 161 20.13 -10.02 0.82
CA ALA A 161 19.72 -10.97 -0.21
C ALA A 161 18.25 -10.78 -0.62
N LEU A 162 17.35 -10.61 0.36
CA LEU A 162 15.91 -10.42 0.13
C LEU A 162 15.59 -9.11 -0.58
N VAL A 163 16.20 -8.01 -0.14
CA VAL A 163 16.02 -6.71 -0.80
C VAL A 163 16.60 -6.75 -2.20
N PHE A 164 17.79 -7.32 -2.39
CA PHE A 164 18.38 -7.48 -3.72
C PHE A 164 17.50 -8.33 -4.65
N ALA A 165 16.96 -9.45 -4.18
CA ALA A 165 16.05 -10.28 -4.95
C ALA A 165 14.77 -9.53 -5.34
N ARG A 166 14.21 -8.71 -4.43
CA ARG A 166 13.08 -7.83 -4.77
C ARG A 166 13.43 -6.84 -5.88
N PHE A 167 14.62 -6.25 -5.85
CA PHE A 167 15.07 -5.36 -6.92
C PHE A 167 15.21 -6.10 -8.25
N ARG A 168 15.80 -7.30 -8.23
CA ARG A 168 15.86 -8.19 -9.40
C ARG A 168 14.46 -8.49 -9.93
N ALA A 169 13.48 -8.74 -9.06
CA ALA A 169 12.09 -8.97 -9.48
C ALA A 169 11.50 -7.79 -10.25
N LEU A 170 11.76 -6.56 -9.78
CA LEU A 170 11.23 -5.34 -10.38
C LEU A 170 11.91 -4.98 -11.71
N HIS A 171 13.21 -5.24 -11.82
CA HIS A 171 14.01 -4.86 -12.99
C HIS A 171 14.11 -5.96 -14.05
N ASP A 172 14.35 -7.19 -13.61
CA ASP A 172 14.70 -8.34 -14.45
C ASP A 172 13.61 -9.43 -14.44
N GLY A 173 12.54 -9.24 -13.66
CA GLY A 173 11.42 -10.16 -13.53
C GLY A 173 11.57 -11.21 -12.41
N PRO A 174 10.48 -11.92 -12.09
CA PRO A 174 10.40 -12.83 -10.94
C PRO A 174 11.37 -14.02 -10.99
N THR A 175 11.74 -14.50 -12.18
CA THR A 175 12.74 -15.57 -12.35
C THR A 175 14.12 -15.14 -11.84
N ALA A 176 14.53 -13.91 -12.15
CA ALA A 176 15.81 -13.37 -11.73
C ALA A 176 15.93 -13.20 -10.20
N ALA A 177 14.79 -12.95 -9.53
CA ALA A 177 14.71 -12.91 -8.08
C ALA A 177 14.79 -14.30 -7.46
N LEU A 178 14.07 -15.26 -8.04
CA LEU A 178 14.10 -16.66 -7.62
C LEU A 178 15.52 -17.23 -7.70
N ASP A 179 16.22 -17.03 -8.82
CA ASP A 179 17.60 -17.52 -8.99
C ASP A 179 18.59 -16.85 -8.03
N ALA A 180 18.41 -15.55 -7.76
CA ALA A 180 19.24 -14.84 -6.79
C ALA A 180 19.09 -15.42 -5.36
N LEU A 181 17.86 -15.74 -4.94
CA LEU A 181 17.61 -16.32 -3.62
C LEU A 181 18.05 -17.78 -3.55
N ARG A 182 17.88 -18.57 -4.62
CA ARG A 182 18.41 -19.94 -4.69
C ARG A 182 19.92 -19.97 -4.48
N GLY A 183 20.65 -19.06 -5.14
CA GLY A 183 22.08 -18.91 -4.93
C GLY A 183 22.44 -18.56 -3.48
N PHE A 184 21.61 -17.77 -2.80
CA PHE A 184 21.83 -17.40 -1.40
C PHE A 184 21.57 -18.58 -0.44
N VAL A 185 20.43 -19.28 -0.57
CA VAL A 185 20.08 -20.39 0.33
C VAL A 185 20.96 -21.63 0.12
N ALA A 186 21.65 -21.74 -1.02
CA ALA A 186 22.63 -22.81 -1.26
C ALA A 186 23.79 -22.76 -0.26
N SER A 187 24.24 -21.56 0.14
CA SER A 187 25.23 -21.38 1.21
C SER A 187 24.60 -21.08 2.57
N HIS A 188 23.31 -20.70 2.61
CA HIS A 188 22.58 -20.33 3.82
C HIS A 188 21.30 -21.17 3.97
N PRO A 189 21.40 -22.48 4.23
CA PRO A 189 20.23 -23.36 4.27
C PRO A 189 19.25 -23.02 5.40
N ARG A 190 19.69 -22.28 6.43
CA ARG A 190 18.87 -21.80 7.55
C ARG A 190 18.25 -20.41 7.33
N ALA A 191 18.33 -19.85 6.13
CA ALA A 191 17.75 -18.56 5.76
C ALA A 191 16.22 -18.71 5.51
N ALA A 192 15.44 -18.67 6.58
CA ALA A 192 14.00 -18.99 6.55
C ALA A 192 13.20 -17.99 5.70
N ASP A 193 13.48 -16.69 5.83
CA ASP A 193 12.78 -15.64 5.09
C ASP A 193 13.06 -15.72 3.58
N SER A 194 14.27 -16.15 3.22
CA SER A 194 14.68 -16.43 1.84
C SER A 194 13.97 -17.64 1.27
N TRP A 195 13.86 -18.73 2.04
CA TRP A 195 13.10 -19.92 1.62
C TRP A 195 11.61 -19.61 1.43
N ASP A 196 10.98 -18.86 2.33
CA ASP A 196 9.58 -18.46 2.19
C ASP A 196 9.39 -17.61 0.93
N ARG A 197 10.32 -16.66 0.69
CA ARG A 197 10.30 -15.80 -0.49
C ARG A 197 10.52 -16.56 -1.81
N ILE A 198 11.42 -17.56 -1.83
CA ILE A 198 11.57 -18.50 -2.96
C ILE A 198 10.23 -19.17 -3.24
N GLY A 199 9.56 -19.66 -2.19
CA GLY A 199 8.26 -20.27 -2.29
C GLY A 199 7.21 -19.39 -2.96
N LEU A 200 7.13 -18.12 -2.55
CA LEU A 200 6.20 -17.15 -3.13
C LEU A 200 6.50 -16.84 -4.61
N TYR A 201 7.78 -16.64 -4.98
CA TYR A 201 8.14 -16.41 -6.38
C TYR A 201 7.91 -17.64 -7.26
N ALA A 202 8.27 -18.83 -6.77
CA ALA A 202 8.04 -20.09 -7.47
C ALA A 202 6.53 -20.32 -7.70
N TRP A 203 5.69 -19.99 -6.72
CA TRP A 203 4.23 -20.09 -6.85
C TRP A 203 3.70 -19.18 -7.96
N GLY A 204 4.10 -17.90 -7.96
CA GLY A 204 3.70 -16.94 -8.99
C GLY A 204 4.15 -17.31 -10.41
N LEU A 205 5.26 -18.07 -10.52
CA LEU A 205 5.78 -18.61 -11.79
C LEU A 205 5.12 -19.93 -12.20
N GLY A 206 4.13 -20.44 -11.45
CA GLY A 206 3.48 -21.72 -11.71
C GLY A 206 4.31 -22.96 -11.31
N ARG A 207 5.47 -22.78 -10.66
CA ARG A 207 6.35 -23.85 -10.17
C ARG A 207 5.84 -24.39 -8.82
N LYS A 208 4.62 -24.93 -8.81
CA LYS A 208 3.87 -25.26 -7.59
C LYS A 208 4.61 -26.24 -6.66
N ALA A 209 5.20 -27.31 -7.20
CA ALA A 209 5.90 -28.29 -6.38
C ALA A 209 7.11 -27.69 -5.66
N GLU A 210 7.91 -26.89 -6.37
CA GLU A 210 9.03 -26.15 -5.79
C GLU A 210 8.56 -25.16 -4.72
N ALA A 211 7.46 -24.44 -5.00
CA ALA A 211 6.90 -23.49 -4.06
C ALA A 211 6.55 -24.15 -2.72
N VAL A 212 5.88 -25.30 -2.78
CA VAL A 212 5.49 -26.08 -1.61
C VAL A 212 6.71 -26.54 -0.81
N GLU A 213 7.71 -27.12 -1.48
CA GLU A 213 8.91 -27.60 -0.80
C GLU A 213 9.71 -26.46 -0.16
N ALA A 214 9.90 -25.34 -0.86
CA ALA A 214 10.58 -24.16 -0.32
C ALA A 214 9.88 -23.61 0.94
N ARG A 215 8.54 -23.50 0.92
CA ARG A 215 7.79 -23.01 2.10
C ARG A 215 7.77 -24.02 3.24
N LYS A 216 7.78 -25.33 2.97
CA LYS A 216 7.97 -26.35 4.03
C LYS A 216 9.34 -26.23 4.69
N THR A 217 10.39 -25.99 3.90
CA THR A 217 11.74 -25.73 4.45
C THR A 217 11.73 -24.48 5.33
N ALA A 218 11.14 -23.37 4.85
CA ALA A 218 11.00 -22.15 5.64
C ALA A 218 10.26 -22.39 6.96
N ARG A 219 9.13 -23.11 6.89
CA ARG A 219 8.31 -23.49 8.05
C ARG A 219 9.11 -24.26 9.09
N ALA A 220 9.90 -25.26 8.68
CA ALA A 220 10.72 -26.04 9.60
C ALA A 220 11.73 -25.15 10.34
N VAL A 221 12.40 -24.26 9.61
CA VAL A 221 13.36 -23.32 10.22
C VAL A 221 12.65 -22.30 11.12
N TYR A 222 11.48 -21.77 10.75
CA TYR A 222 10.69 -20.88 11.61
C TYR A 222 10.25 -21.55 12.91
N ALA A 223 9.88 -22.83 12.87
CA ALA A 223 9.53 -23.59 14.07
C ALA A 223 10.73 -23.71 15.02
N GLU A 224 11.92 -24.00 14.50
CA GLU A 224 13.16 -24.01 15.29
C GLU A 224 13.50 -22.63 15.88
N GLN A 225 13.15 -21.55 15.17
CA GLN A 225 13.34 -20.16 15.62
C GLN A 225 12.24 -19.67 16.58
N GLY A 226 11.24 -20.49 16.89
CA GLY A 226 10.10 -20.08 17.73
C GLY A 226 9.17 -19.05 17.09
N ARG A 227 9.26 -18.82 15.76
CA ARG A 227 8.43 -17.88 15.00
C ARG A 227 7.08 -18.50 14.66
N GLN A 228 6.29 -18.78 15.69
CA GLN A 228 5.06 -19.57 15.58
C GLN A 228 4.02 -18.94 14.63
N GLY A 229 3.87 -17.61 14.65
CA GLY A 229 2.97 -16.93 13.71
C GLY A 229 3.34 -17.14 12.24
N ARG A 230 4.64 -17.29 11.93
CA ARG A 230 5.10 -17.61 10.57
C ARG A 230 4.84 -19.08 10.20
N VAL A 231 4.99 -19.99 11.15
CA VAL A 231 4.65 -21.41 10.99
C VAL A 231 3.17 -21.56 10.65
N GLU A 232 2.30 -20.93 11.45
CA GLU A 232 0.85 -20.95 11.26
C GLU A 232 0.44 -20.34 9.92
N ALA A 233 1.06 -19.22 9.51
CA ALA A 233 0.81 -18.61 8.22
C ALA A 233 1.13 -19.55 7.04
N ILE A 234 2.23 -20.32 7.12
CA ILE A 234 2.57 -21.31 6.10
C ILE A 234 1.62 -22.51 6.16
N ASP A 235 1.24 -22.97 7.34
CA ASP A 235 0.29 -24.08 7.51
C ASP A 235 -1.09 -23.74 6.93
N MET A 236 -1.58 -22.53 7.19
CA MET A 236 -2.82 -22.02 6.59
C MET A 236 -2.73 -21.99 5.06
N TRP A 237 -1.59 -21.53 4.52
CA TRP A 237 -1.38 -21.51 3.08
C TRP A 237 -1.34 -22.92 2.48
N LEU A 238 -0.63 -23.86 3.11
CA LEU A 238 -0.54 -25.26 2.67
C LEU A 238 -1.92 -25.93 2.69
N ALA A 239 -2.74 -25.64 3.71
CA ALA A 239 -4.12 -26.12 3.78
C ALA A 239 -5.00 -25.54 2.67
N ALA A 240 -4.83 -24.25 2.35
CA ALA A 240 -5.65 -23.56 1.35
C ALA A 240 -5.39 -24.04 -0.09
N ILE A 241 -4.14 -24.40 -0.43
CA ILE A 241 -3.79 -24.81 -1.81
C ILE A 241 -4.09 -26.28 -2.13
N GLY A 242 -4.33 -27.11 -1.11
CA GLY A 242 -4.54 -28.55 -1.26
C GLY A 242 -3.29 -29.33 -1.71
N PRO A 243 -3.41 -30.64 -1.97
CA PRO A 243 -2.30 -31.48 -2.39
C PRO A 243 -1.78 -31.05 -3.76
N VAL A 244 -0.49 -30.71 -3.82
CA VAL A 244 0.24 -30.48 -5.06
C VAL A 244 0.98 -31.77 -5.41
N GLU A 245 0.70 -32.36 -6.58
CA GLU A 245 1.45 -33.52 -7.06
C GLU A 245 2.95 -33.20 -7.10
N LYS A 246 3.77 -34.12 -6.60
CA LYS A 246 5.23 -34.00 -6.71
C LYS A 246 5.58 -33.92 -8.19
N ALA A 247 6.29 -32.86 -8.59
CA ALA A 247 6.85 -32.79 -9.93
C ALA A 247 7.73 -34.03 -10.15
N LYS A 248 7.46 -34.79 -11.22
CA LYS A 248 8.41 -35.81 -11.69
C LYS A 248 9.76 -35.12 -11.93
N PRO A 249 10.90 -35.76 -11.61
CA PRO A 249 12.20 -35.21 -11.96
C PRO A 249 12.22 -34.92 -13.45
N VAL A 250 12.29 -33.65 -13.81
CA VAL A 250 12.52 -33.24 -15.19
C VAL A 250 14.04 -33.27 -15.36
N GLU A 251 14.54 -34.21 -16.16
CA GLU A 251 15.93 -34.19 -16.62
C GLU A 251 16.23 -32.79 -17.18
N PRO A 252 17.37 -32.17 -16.82
CA PRO A 252 17.73 -30.88 -17.38
C PRO A 252 17.78 -31.03 -18.92
N PRO A 253 17.03 -30.21 -19.68
CA PRO A 253 17.10 -30.30 -21.12
C PRO A 253 18.52 -29.94 -21.54
N LEU A 254 19.10 -30.77 -22.41
CA LEU A 254 20.33 -30.45 -23.11
C LEU A 254 20.21 -29.04 -23.73
N PRO A 255 21.29 -28.23 -23.72
CA PRO A 255 21.25 -26.93 -24.36
C PRO A 255 20.89 -27.13 -25.84
N ALA A 256 19.75 -26.59 -26.25
CA ALA A 256 19.36 -26.61 -27.65
C ALA A 256 20.39 -25.81 -28.47
N PRO A 257 20.79 -26.29 -29.66
CA PRO A 257 21.58 -25.47 -30.56
C PRO A 257 20.76 -24.21 -30.94
N PRO A 258 21.41 -23.06 -31.19
CA PRO A 258 20.69 -21.84 -31.52
C PRO A 258 19.82 -22.09 -32.77
N PRO A 259 18.56 -21.62 -32.79
CA PRO A 259 17.69 -21.91 -33.92
C PRO A 259 18.22 -21.21 -35.17
N ALA A 260 18.44 -21.99 -36.23
CA ALA A 260 18.50 -21.45 -37.58
C ALA A 260 17.17 -20.74 -37.85
N ARG A 261 17.23 -19.46 -38.20
CA ARG A 261 16.05 -18.65 -38.52
C ARG A 261 15.33 -19.24 -39.74
N ALA A 262 14.29 -20.02 -39.49
CA ALA A 262 13.21 -20.23 -40.45
C ALA A 262 12.09 -19.24 -40.12
N ARG A 263 11.82 -18.32 -41.05
CA ARG A 263 10.73 -17.35 -40.98
C ARG A 263 9.41 -18.13 -41.10
N VAL A 264 8.70 -18.28 -39.98
CA VAL A 264 7.29 -18.70 -40.03
C VAL A 264 6.46 -17.44 -40.30
N GLU A 265 5.86 -17.39 -41.48
CA GLU A 265 4.90 -16.36 -41.83
C GLU A 265 3.59 -16.69 -41.10
N ALA A 266 3.29 -15.95 -40.03
CA ALA A 266 2.05 -16.06 -39.31
C ALA A 266 0.91 -15.55 -40.20
N ALA A 267 -0.14 -16.36 -40.38
CA ALA A 267 -1.38 -15.87 -40.98
C ALA A 267 -1.92 -14.68 -40.15
N PRO A 268 -2.36 -13.59 -40.77
CA PRO A 268 -2.88 -12.44 -40.03
C PRO A 268 -4.15 -12.85 -39.30
N LEU A 269 -4.22 -12.50 -38.01
CA LEU A 269 -5.50 -12.52 -37.28
C LEU A 269 -6.50 -11.61 -38.01
N PRO A 270 -7.79 -12.00 -38.12
CA PRO A 270 -8.79 -11.11 -38.66
C PRO A 270 -8.82 -9.83 -37.81
N PRO A 271 -8.88 -8.64 -38.44
CA PRO A 271 -8.97 -7.40 -37.69
C PRO A 271 -10.23 -7.44 -36.82
N PRO A 272 -10.18 -6.96 -35.57
CA PRO A 272 -11.38 -6.80 -34.77
C PRO A 272 -12.38 -5.93 -35.55
N PRO A 273 -13.69 -6.18 -35.42
CA PRO A 273 -14.69 -5.41 -36.14
C PRO A 273 -14.47 -3.91 -35.85
N PRO A 274 -14.50 -3.04 -36.87
CA PRO A 274 -14.30 -1.62 -36.67
C PRO A 274 -15.36 -1.12 -35.70
N ARG A 275 -14.94 -0.68 -34.50
CA ARG A 275 -15.83 0.08 -33.64
C ARG A 275 -16.20 1.36 -34.39
N PRO A 276 -17.48 1.74 -34.43
CA PRO A 276 -17.87 3.01 -35.03
C PRO A 276 -17.05 4.11 -34.36
N ALA A 277 -16.39 4.94 -35.18
CA ALA A 277 -15.63 6.09 -34.70
C ALA A 277 -16.62 7.07 -34.03
N GLN A 278 -16.80 6.91 -32.72
CA GLN A 278 -17.48 7.91 -31.92
C GLN A 278 -16.52 9.09 -31.79
N LYS A 279 -17.01 10.29 -32.14
CA LYS A 279 -16.28 11.53 -31.87
C LYS A 279 -16.04 11.62 -30.36
N VAL A 280 -14.82 11.33 -29.92
CA VAL A 280 -14.41 11.54 -28.53
C VAL A 280 -14.47 13.04 -28.30
N VAL A 281 -15.42 13.49 -27.49
CA VAL A 281 -15.45 14.87 -27.01
C VAL A 281 -14.28 15.01 -26.05
N GLN A 282 -13.17 15.62 -26.50
CA GLN A 282 -12.07 15.95 -25.60
C GLN A 282 -12.50 17.06 -24.66
N ALA A 283 -12.36 16.83 -23.36
CA ALA A 283 -12.55 17.88 -22.38
C ALA A 283 -11.47 18.96 -22.60
N ALA A 284 -11.85 20.23 -22.54
CA ALA A 284 -10.89 21.33 -22.52
C ALA A 284 -10.15 21.29 -21.17
N VAL A 285 -8.91 20.80 -21.18
CA VAL A 285 -8.03 20.74 -20.00
C VAL A 285 -7.04 21.90 -20.08
N LEU A 286 -6.83 22.59 -18.96
CA LEU A 286 -5.79 23.60 -18.86
C LEU A 286 -4.42 22.97 -19.08
N ALA A 287 -3.58 23.62 -19.89
CA ALA A 287 -2.20 23.19 -20.11
C ALA A 287 -1.39 23.16 -18.80
N GLN A 288 -1.75 24.01 -17.84
CA GLN A 288 -1.25 24.00 -16.47
C GLN A 288 -2.44 24.18 -15.52
N PRO A 289 -2.71 23.23 -14.61
CA PRO A 289 -3.76 23.38 -13.62
C PRO A 289 -3.52 24.60 -12.73
N GLU A 290 -4.60 25.25 -12.29
CA GLU A 290 -4.54 26.31 -11.29
C GLU A 290 -3.94 25.74 -9.98
N PRO A 291 -3.03 26.49 -9.33
CA PRO A 291 -2.45 26.06 -8.06
C PRO A 291 -3.51 26.11 -6.95
N LEU A 292 -3.39 25.21 -5.97
CA LEU A 292 -4.24 25.27 -4.78
C LEU A 292 -3.99 26.60 -4.02
N PRO A 293 -5.03 27.22 -3.44
CA PRO A 293 -4.96 28.54 -2.83
C PRO A 293 -4.38 28.47 -1.40
N PHE A 294 -3.36 27.66 -1.20
CA PHE A 294 -2.70 27.45 0.08
C PHE A 294 -1.23 27.91 0.00
N PRO A 295 -0.66 28.45 1.08
CA PRO A 295 0.76 28.76 1.13
C PRO A 295 1.61 27.51 0.82
N PRO A 296 2.67 27.62 -0.01
CA PRO A 296 3.58 26.51 -0.29
C PRO A 296 4.11 25.87 1.00
N GLY A 297 4.12 24.53 1.05
CA GLY A 297 4.57 23.77 2.23
C GLY A 297 3.52 23.61 3.34
N SER A 298 2.30 24.13 3.17
CA SER A 298 1.22 23.87 4.12
C SER A 298 0.89 22.37 4.18
N PRO A 299 0.70 21.78 5.38
CA PRO A 299 0.21 20.42 5.50
C PRO A 299 -1.25 20.39 5.00
N ILE A 300 -1.47 19.68 3.89
CA ILE A 300 -2.81 19.52 3.29
C ILE A 300 -3.24 18.06 3.39
N MET A 301 -4.54 17.86 3.63
CA MET A 301 -5.20 16.57 3.46
C MET A 301 -5.88 16.56 2.09
N THR A 302 -5.76 15.45 1.37
CA THR A 302 -6.27 15.34 0.00
C THR A 302 -7.16 14.12 -0.17
N GLY A 303 -8.17 14.28 -1.02
CA GLY A 303 -9.08 13.25 -1.45
C GLY A 303 -9.67 13.61 -2.81
N SER A 304 -10.71 12.90 -3.20
CA SER A 304 -11.41 13.08 -4.45
C SER A 304 -12.88 13.44 -4.21
N GLY A 305 -13.57 13.88 -5.24
CA GLY A 305 -14.98 14.23 -5.19
C GLY A 305 -15.61 14.21 -6.57
N ILE A 306 -16.92 14.44 -6.62
CA ILE A 306 -17.66 14.62 -7.87
C ILE A 306 -18.58 15.83 -7.78
N VAL A 307 -18.60 16.63 -8.85
CA VAL A 307 -19.51 17.77 -9.05
C VAL A 307 -20.90 17.28 -9.45
N LEU A 308 -21.90 17.68 -8.67
CA LEU A 308 -23.31 17.40 -8.85
C LEU A 308 -24.08 18.70 -9.17
N GLU A 309 -25.40 18.56 -9.37
CA GLU A 309 -26.45 19.59 -9.46
C GLU A 309 -25.98 21.06 -9.67
N GLY A 310 -26.34 21.64 -10.81
CA GLY A 310 -26.06 23.06 -11.09
C GLY A 310 -24.58 23.44 -11.18
N GLY A 311 -23.67 22.47 -11.04
CA GLY A 311 -22.22 22.63 -11.14
C GLY A 311 -21.57 23.20 -9.88
N ARG A 312 -22.33 23.27 -8.76
CA ARG A 312 -21.89 23.95 -7.53
C ARG A 312 -21.76 23.04 -6.32
N ARG A 313 -22.42 21.88 -6.34
CA ARG A 313 -22.40 20.94 -5.22
C ARG A 313 -21.37 19.86 -5.48
N ILE A 314 -20.64 19.46 -4.46
CA ILE A 314 -19.62 18.42 -4.56
C ILE A 314 -19.85 17.39 -3.46
N ILE A 315 -19.94 16.11 -3.83
CA ILE A 315 -19.90 15.02 -2.86
C ILE A 315 -18.47 14.52 -2.73
N THR A 316 -18.07 14.26 -1.49
CA THR A 316 -16.82 13.60 -1.11
C THR A 316 -17.03 12.82 0.20
N ASN A 317 -15.98 12.18 0.71
CA ASN A 317 -16.02 11.56 2.03
C ASN A 317 -15.89 12.61 3.15
N ARG A 318 -16.54 12.37 4.28
CA ARG A 318 -16.42 13.24 5.46
C ARG A 318 -14.99 13.30 5.97
N HIS A 319 -14.31 12.16 6.10
CA HIS A 319 -12.96 12.13 6.65
C HIS A 319 -11.93 12.92 5.83
N VAL A 320 -12.20 13.19 4.54
CA VAL A 320 -11.33 14.02 3.67
C VAL A 320 -11.34 15.49 4.12
N ILE A 321 -12.46 15.96 4.70
CA ILE A 321 -12.66 17.35 5.13
C ILE A 321 -12.66 17.51 6.65
N ASP A 322 -12.39 16.45 7.41
CA ASP A 322 -12.43 16.46 8.86
C ASP A 322 -11.34 17.35 9.47
N GLY A 323 -11.77 18.30 10.31
CA GLY A 323 -10.90 19.21 11.04
C GLY A 323 -10.19 20.26 10.17
N GLN A 324 -10.59 20.43 8.91
CA GLN A 324 -10.00 21.39 7.98
C GLN A 324 -10.67 22.76 8.15
N ARG A 325 -9.87 23.83 8.20
CA ARG A 325 -10.34 25.23 8.30
C ARG A 325 -10.68 25.82 6.93
N GLU A 326 -9.94 25.43 5.91
CA GLU A 326 -10.12 25.89 4.53
C GLU A 326 -10.15 24.69 3.60
N ILE A 327 -11.09 24.70 2.64
CA ILE A 327 -11.26 23.64 1.66
C ILE A 327 -11.19 24.26 0.27
N ALA A 328 -10.35 23.69 -0.58
CA ALA A 328 -10.26 23.99 -1.99
C ALA A 328 -10.57 22.74 -2.80
N VAL A 329 -11.17 22.93 -3.97
CA VAL A 329 -11.49 21.88 -4.92
C VAL A 329 -10.92 22.24 -6.28
N ARG A 330 -10.36 21.26 -6.99
CA ARG A 330 -9.89 21.44 -8.37
C ARG A 330 -10.54 20.40 -9.29
N ASN A 331 -11.19 20.82 -10.36
CA ASN A 331 -11.79 19.88 -11.31
C ASN A 331 -10.74 19.22 -12.22
N GLY A 332 -11.12 18.16 -12.93
CA GLY A 332 -10.23 17.47 -13.88
C GLY A 332 -9.78 18.30 -15.08
N SER A 333 -10.41 19.46 -15.32
CA SER A 333 -9.91 20.45 -16.28
C SER A 333 -8.83 21.37 -15.71
N GLY A 334 -8.62 21.36 -14.39
CA GLY A 334 -7.56 22.12 -13.71
C GLY A 334 -8.01 23.41 -13.04
N HIS A 335 -9.31 23.77 -13.05
CA HIS A 335 -9.81 24.98 -12.39
C HIS A 335 -10.03 24.78 -10.89
N VAL A 336 -9.67 25.76 -10.08
CA VAL A 336 -9.71 25.75 -8.61
C VAL A 336 -10.85 26.63 -8.07
N ARG A 337 -11.54 26.16 -7.04
CA ARG A 337 -12.52 26.95 -6.27
C ARG A 337 -12.36 26.69 -4.78
N LEU A 338 -12.63 27.70 -3.96
CA LEU A 338 -12.85 27.49 -2.53
C LEU A 338 -14.23 26.86 -2.33
N ALA A 339 -14.32 25.97 -1.35
CA ALA A 339 -15.55 25.26 -1.02
C ALA A 339 -15.87 25.40 0.46
N ARG A 340 -17.17 25.42 0.77
CA ARG A 340 -17.68 25.37 2.13
C ARG A 340 -18.48 24.09 2.37
N VAL A 341 -18.44 23.59 3.60
CA VAL A 341 -19.24 22.42 4.00
C VAL A 341 -20.71 22.85 4.14
N VAL A 342 -21.60 22.17 3.42
CA VAL A 342 -23.06 22.38 3.50
C VAL A 342 -23.70 21.38 4.46
N LYS A 343 -23.30 20.11 4.33
CA LYS A 343 -23.92 19.01 5.07
C LYS A 343 -22.90 17.89 5.25
N THR A 344 -22.97 17.18 6.37
CA THR A 344 -22.21 15.95 6.59
C THR A 344 -23.14 14.84 7.09
N ALA A 345 -22.74 13.60 6.86
CA ALA A 345 -23.34 12.42 7.48
C ALA A 345 -22.22 11.58 8.09
N PRO A 346 -21.93 11.75 9.39
CA PRO A 346 -20.83 11.06 10.07
C PRO A 346 -20.88 9.54 9.95
N ASP A 347 -22.06 8.95 10.12
CA ASP A 347 -22.24 7.50 10.10
C ASP A 347 -22.05 6.87 8.71
N ASP A 348 -22.17 7.67 7.65
CA ASP A 348 -22.01 7.23 6.26
C ASP A 348 -20.69 7.69 5.63
N ASP A 349 -19.87 8.43 6.39
CA ASP A 349 -18.66 9.07 5.89
C ASP A 349 -18.89 9.91 4.61
N LEU A 350 -19.99 10.69 4.56
CA LEU A 350 -20.31 11.58 3.44
C LEU A 350 -20.25 13.05 3.84
N ALA A 351 -19.77 13.89 2.91
CA ALA A 351 -19.84 15.33 3.00
C ALA A 351 -20.32 15.95 1.69
N LEU A 352 -21.19 16.96 1.80
CA LEU A 352 -21.63 17.83 0.72
C LEU A 352 -20.92 19.17 0.88
N LEU A 353 -20.16 19.54 -0.14
CA LEU A 353 -19.51 20.83 -0.24
C LEU A 353 -20.24 21.70 -1.28
N GLU A 354 -20.03 23.01 -1.18
CA GLU A 354 -20.56 23.98 -2.13
C GLU A 354 -19.51 25.01 -2.51
N ILE A 355 -19.47 25.34 -3.81
CA ILE A 355 -18.63 26.38 -4.40
C ILE A 355 -19.50 27.53 -4.90
N ASP A 356 -18.98 28.75 -4.85
CA ASP A 356 -19.76 29.96 -5.19
C ASP A 356 -20.04 30.09 -6.69
N THR A 357 -19.12 29.60 -7.53
CA THR A 357 -19.23 29.65 -8.99
C THR A 357 -18.95 28.28 -9.60
N PRO A 358 -19.78 27.80 -10.54
CA PRO A 358 -19.50 26.58 -11.28
C PRO A 358 -18.16 26.62 -12.01
N PHE A 359 -17.57 25.46 -12.25
CA PHE A 359 -16.41 25.37 -13.12
C PHE A 359 -16.79 25.61 -14.60
N PRO A 360 -15.92 26.24 -15.41
CA PRO A 360 -16.11 26.34 -16.86
C PRO A 360 -16.26 24.95 -17.50
N ASP A 361 -17.17 24.83 -18.46
CA ASP A 361 -17.39 23.62 -19.28
C ASP A 361 -17.54 22.31 -18.47
N SER A 362 -17.96 22.41 -17.20
CA SER A 362 -18.17 21.30 -16.28
C SER A 362 -19.66 21.10 -16.03
N PRO A 363 -20.36 20.36 -16.91
CA PRO A 363 -21.75 20.02 -16.67
C PRO A 363 -21.86 19.15 -15.42
N ALA A 364 -22.71 19.57 -14.48
CA ALA A 364 -23.07 18.78 -13.31
C ALA A 364 -23.36 17.31 -13.65
N PHE A 365 -22.94 16.38 -12.79
CA PHE A 365 -23.41 15.00 -12.92
C PHE A 365 -24.91 14.91 -12.60
N PRO A 366 -25.75 14.38 -13.49
CA PRO A 366 -27.19 14.31 -13.27
C PRO A 366 -27.53 13.21 -12.27
N LEU A 367 -28.30 13.54 -11.22
CA LEU A 367 -28.69 12.56 -10.19
C LEU A 367 -29.49 11.38 -10.77
N ALA A 368 -30.22 11.59 -11.86
CA ALA A 368 -30.96 10.52 -12.56
C ALA A 368 -30.05 9.45 -13.17
N ARG A 369 -28.74 9.70 -13.33
CA ARG A 369 -27.73 8.73 -13.78
C ARG A 369 -27.05 8.01 -12.60
N MET A 370 -27.53 8.18 -11.38
CA MET A 370 -27.11 7.37 -10.24
C MET A 370 -27.90 6.06 -10.22
N ALA A 371 -27.21 4.93 -10.05
CA ALA A 371 -27.84 3.62 -10.00
C ALA A 371 -27.09 2.71 -9.03
N ASP A 372 -27.79 1.87 -8.28
CA ASP A 372 -27.11 0.96 -7.36
C ASP A 372 -26.24 -0.08 -8.10
N PRO A 373 -25.14 -0.52 -7.47
CA PRO A 373 -24.24 -1.50 -8.05
C PRO A 373 -24.93 -2.87 -8.16
N ALA A 374 -24.53 -3.66 -9.16
CA ALA A 374 -24.95 -5.05 -9.34
C ALA A 374 -23.72 -5.96 -9.44
N PRO A 375 -23.75 -7.21 -8.94
CA PRO A 375 -22.60 -8.10 -9.03
C PRO A 375 -22.13 -8.29 -10.49
N GLY A 376 -20.81 -8.30 -10.70
CA GLY A 376 -20.20 -8.42 -12.03
C GLY A 376 -20.23 -7.15 -12.89
N ARG A 377 -20.96 -6.10 -12.47
CA ARG A 377 -20.92 -4.79 -13.13
C ARG A 377 -19.52 -4.19 -13.01
N ALA A 378 -19.05 -3.53 -14.07
CA ALA A 378 -17.79 -2.80 -14.03
C ALA A 378 -17.81 -1.70 -12.96
N ALA A 379 -16.68 -1.52 -12.28
CA ALA A 379 -16.46 -0.48 -11.29
C ALA A 379 -15.22 0.32 -11.70
N VAL A 380 -15.44 1.49 -12.31
CA VAL A 380 -14.41 2.39 -12.80
C VAL A 380 -14.29 3.58 -11.86
N VAL A 381 -13.16 3.69 -11.18
CA VAL A 381 -12.89 4.75 -10.21
C VAL A 381 -12.10 5.85 -10.88
N LEU A 382 -12.55 7.09 -10.74
CA LEU A 382 -11.75 8.28 -11.06
C LEU A 382 -11.40 9.01 -9.77
N GLY A 383 -10.13 9.33 -9.58
CA GLY A 383 -9.69 10.05 -8.39
C GLY A 383 -8.25 10.53 -8.47
N TYR A 384 -7.79 11.17 -7.42
CA TYR A 384 -6.46 11.78 -7.32
C TYR A 384 -5.60 11.03 -6.28
N PRO A 385 -5.15 9.81 -6.59
CA PRO A 385 -4.32 9.05 -5.67
C PRO A 385 -2.96 9.73 -5.51
N LEU A 386 -2.48 9.82 -4.27
CA LEU A 386 -1.08 10.13 -3.98
C LEU A 386 -0.53 11.37 -4.73
N ILE A 387 -1.26 12.49 -4.71
CA ILE A 387 -0.92 13.68 -5.53
C ILE A 387 0.53 14.18 -5.35
N GLY A 388 1.15 13.97 -4.19
CA GLY A 388 2.55 14.31 -3.94
C GLY A 388 3.59 13.37 -4.58
N ILE A 389 3.15 12.29 -5.23
CA ILE A 389 4.00 11.26 -5.87
C ILE A 389 3.63 11.07 -7.34
N LEU A 390 2.34 11.00 -7.66
CA LEU A 390 1.83 10.67 -9.00
C LEU A 390 1.46 11.91 -9.83
N GLY A 391 1.63 13.11 -9.27
CA GLY A 391 1.14 14.34 -9.85
C GLY A 391 -0.34 14.57 -9.58
N ASP A 392 -0.80 15.78 -9.85
CA ASP A 392 -2.13 16.26 -9.51
C ASP A 392 -2.87 16.87 -10.72
N GLU A 393 -2.25 16.78 -11.90
CA GLU A 393 -2.71 17.41 -13.13
C GLU A 393 -4.07 16.87 -13.60
N GLN A 394 -4.26 15.56 -13.53
CA GLN A 394 -5.48 14.88 -13.93
C GLN A 394 -5.81 13.71 -12.98
N PRO A 395 -7.09 13.32 -12.82
CA PRO A 395 -7.45 12.16 -12.04
C PRO A 395 -6.93 10.88 -12.72
N ALA A 396 -6.46 9.93 -11.92
CA ALA A 396 -6.17 8.57 -12.38
C ALA A 396 -7.47 7.78 -12.53
N LEU A 397 -7.49 6.86 -13.52
CA LEU A 397 -8.57 5.91 -13.75
C LEU A 397 -8.13 4.50 -13.35
N THR A 398 -8.94 3.80 -12.57
CA THR A 398 -8.76 2.35 -12.29
C THR A 398 -10.05 1.60 -12.54
N GLU A 399 -9.97 0.39 -13.10
CA GLU A 399 -11.14 -0.46 -13.36
C GLU A 399 -11.04 -1.76 -12.55
N GLY A 400 -12.20 -2.25 -12.11
CA GLY A 400 -12.43 -3.58 -11.60
C GLY A 400 -13.89 -3.96 -11.78
N ILE A 401 -14.40 -4.85 -10.92
CA ILE A 401 -15.79 -5.26 -10.92
C ILE A 401 -16.42 -5.09 -9.54
N VAL A 402 -17.73 -4.96 -9.49
CA VAL A 402 -18.52 -5.13 -8.26
C VAL A 402 -18.48 -6.60 -7.87
N ALA A 403 -17.76 -6.91 -6.79
CA ALA A 403 -17.64 -8.26 -6.26
C ALA A 403 -18.87 -8.66 -5.42
N LYS A 404 -19.37 -7.72 -4.60
CA LYS A 404 -20.59 -7.90 -3.78
C LYS A 404 -21.32 -6.58 -3.64
N THR A 405 -22.64 -6.64 -3.56
CA THR A 405 -23.51 -5.47 -3.34
C THR A 405 -23.75 -5.17 -1.86
N ALA A 406 -23.01 -5.81 -0.95
CA ALA A 406 -22.99 -5.47 0.46
C ALA A 406 -21.54 -5.27 0.90
N GLY A 407 -21.33 -4.35 1.83
CA GLY A 407 -20.01 -4.02 2.35
C GLY A 407 -19.51 -4.97 3.42
N LEU A 408 -18.61 -4.45 4.26
CA LEU A 408 -18.07 -5.19 5.39
C LEU A 408 -19.21 -5.53 6.36
N ALA A 409 -19.18 -6.74 6.94
CA ALA A 409 -20.22 -7.23 7.86
C ALA A 409 -21.68 -7.12 7.31
N ASN A 410 -21.85 -7.23 5.99
CA ASN A 410 -23.13 -7.11 5.29
C ASN A 410 -23.79 -5.72 5.40
N ASP A 411 -23.00 -4.65 5.56
CA ASP A 411 -23.51 -3.29 5.49
C ASP A 411 -24.29 -3.06 4.16
N PRO A 412 -25.59 -2.72 4.22
CA PRO A 412 -26.40 -2.52 3.03
C PRO A 412 -26.11 -1.20 2.31
N ASN A 413 -25.38 -0.26 2.91
CA ASN A 413 -25.11 1.06 2.35
C ASN A 413 -23.81 1.13 1.54
N THR A 414 -22.97 0.10 1.63
CA THR A 414 -21.69 0.00 0.92
C THR A 414 -21.65 -1.26 0.05
N PHE A 415 -20.66 -1.34 -0.84
CA PHE A 415 -20.45 -2.48 -1.72
C PHE A 415 -18.96 -2.76 -1.92
N GLN A 416 -18.64 -3.98 -2.32
CA GLN A 416 -17.28 -4.47 -2.55
C GLN A 416 -16.93 -4.42 -4.04
N MET A 417 -15.70 -4.00 -4.34
CA MET A 417 -15.16 -3.98 -5.69
C MET A 417 -13.69 -4.41 -5.72
N THR A 418 -13.24 -4.80 -6.92
CA THR A 418 -11.82 -5.18 -7.15
C THR A 418 -10.97 -4.06 -7.73
N ALA A 419 -11.56 -2.90 -8.03
CA ALA A 419 -10.82 -1.75 -8.54
C ALA A 419 -9.78 -1.29 -7.50
N LYS A 420 -8.55 -1.04 -7.95
CA LYS A 420 -7.45 -0.66 -7.06
C LYS A 420 -7.68 0.73 -6.49
N LEU A 421 -7.66 0.85 -5.15
CA LEU A 421 -7.74 2.12 -4.44
C LEU A 421 -6.48 2.43 -3.65
N ASN A 422 -6.07 3.69 -3.66
CA ASN A 422 -4.99 4.23 -2.82
C ASN A 422 -5.49 5.44 -2.02
N LYS A 423 -4.69 5.90 -1.06
CA LYS A 423 -4.94 7.18 -0.37
C LYS A 423 -5.04 8.30 -1.42
N GLY A 424 -6.09 9.12 -1.31
CA GLY A 424 -6.44 10.16 -2.29
C GLY A 424 -7.62 9.79 -3.19
N ASN A 425 -7.93 8.49 -3.36
CA ASN A 425 -9.15 8.07 -4.06
C ASN A 425 -10.42 8.19 -3.20
N SER A 426 -10.29 8.35 -1.87
CA SER A 426 -11.44 8.58 -0.97
C SER A 426 -12.28 9.75 -1.47
N GLY A 427 -13.57 9.53 -1.63
CA GLY A 427 -14.52 10.50 -2.13
C GLY A 427 -14.63 10.53 -3.66
N GLY A 428 -13.78 9.77 -4.37
CA GLY A 428 -13.78 9.71 -5.83
C GLY A 428 -14.99 8.93 -6.38
N PRO A 429 -15.55 9.36 -7.51
CA PRO A 429 -16.69 8.68 -8.10
C PRO A 429 -16.32 7.30 -8.66
N VAL A 430 -17.28 6.37 -8.51
CA VAL A 430 -17.24 5.02 -9.07
C VAL A 430 -18.33 4.93 -10.13
N PHE A 431 -17.94 4.70 -11.38
CA PHE A 431 -18.84 4.59 -12.51
C PHE A 431 -18.95 3.15 -13.02
N ASP A 432 -20.06 2.84 -13.67
CA ASP A 432 -20.11 1.69 -14.58
C ASP A 432 -19.78 2.11 -16.03
N ARG A 433 -19.69 1.13 -16.94
CA ARG A 433 -19.40 1.39 -18.36
C ARG A 433 -20.56 2.06 -19.11
N GLN A 434 -21.75 2.19 -18.52
CA GLN A 434 -22.82 3.03 -19.08
C GLN A 434 -22.71 4.50 -18.61
N GLY A 435 -21.68 4.84 -17.83
CA GLY A 435 -21.46 6.18 -17.30
C GLY A 435 -22.39 6.54 -16.15
N ARG A 436 -23.02 5.54 -15.53
CA ARG A 436 -23.82 5.76 -14.33
C ARG A 436 -22.91 5.79 -13.11
N LEU A 437 -23.19 6.69 -12.17
CA LEU A 437 -22.49 6.71 -10.90
C LEU A 437 -23.09 5.63 -10.01
N ILE A 438 -22.28 4.63 -9.66
CA ILE A 438 -22.69 3.50 -8.83
C ILE A 438 -22.24 3.64 -7.38
N GLY A 439 -21.35 4.59 -7.10
CA GLY A 439 -21.00 4.95 -5.74
C GLY A 439 -19.84 5.92 -5.59
N ILE A 440 -19.37 6.06 -4.35
CA ILE A 440 -18.23 6.88 -3.96
C ILE A 440 -17.20 5.99 -3.28
N ALA A 441 -15.97 5.99 -3.81
CA ALA A 441 -14.88 5.18 -3.31
C ALA A 441 -14.52 5.61 -1.89
N VAL A 442 -14.41 4.64 -0.98
CA VAL A 442 -13.82 4.84 0.34
C VAL A 442 -12.36 4.41 0.21
N GLY A 443 -11.43 5.37 0.21
CA GLY A 443 -10.02 5.04 0.10
C GLY A 443 -9.61 4.12 1.24
N LYS A 444 -8.74 3.16 0.92
CA LYS A 444 -8.33 2.02 1.73
C LYS A 444 -8.80 2.12 3.19
N MET A 445 -9.92 1.45 3.48
CA MET A 445 -10.41 1.23 4.84
C MET A 445 -9.24 0.74 5.68
N ASP A 446 -9.16 1.18 6.94
CA ASP A 446 -8.11 0.78 7.86
C ASP A 446 -8.23 -0.74 8.08
N SER A 447 -7.58 -1.50 7.20
CA SER A 447 -7.44 -2.96 7.24
C SER A 447 -6.83 -3.43 8.57
N ALA A 448 -6.36 -2.46 9.38
CA ALA A 448 -6.08 -2.55 10.79
C ALA A 448 -7.18 -3.25 11.61
N ASP A 449 -8.48 -3.10 11.34
CA ASP A 449 -9.52 -3.76 12.16
C ASP A 449 -9.70 -5.25 11.84
N ILE A 450 -9.56 -5.64 10.57
CA ILE A 450 -9.59 -7.05 10.13
C ILE A 450 -8.32 -7.75 10.62
N VAL A 451 -7.18 -7.07 10.53
CA VAL A 451 -5.88 -7.57 11.01
C VAL A 451 -5.80 -7.58 12.54
N ALA A 452 -6.37 -6.60 13.24
CA ALA A 452 -6.44 -6.56 14.71
C ALA A 452 -7.32 -7.67 15.29
N LYS A 453 -8.26 -8.20 14.50
CA LYS A 453 -9.08 -9.36 14.84
C LYS A 453 -8.52 -10.70 14.33
N GLY A 454 -7.30 -10.71 13.78
CA GLY A 454 -6.61 -11.93 13.34
C GLY A 454 -7.10 -12.53 12.02
N GLY A 455 -7.84 -11.77 11.19
CA GLY A 455 -8.30 -12.23 9.88
C GLY A 455 -7.22 -12.09 8.78
N PRO A 456 -7.20 -12.95 7.75
CA PRO A 456 -6.30 -12.79 6.60
C PRO A 456 -6.55 -11.44 5.92
N MET A 457 -5.49 -10.74 5.51
CA MET A 457 -5.64 -9.52 4.71
C MET A 457 -6.35 -9.87 3.40
N PRO A 458 -7.52 -9.29 3.13
CA PRO A 458 -8.13 -9.45 1.82
C PRO A 458 -7.30 -8.65 0.81
N GLU A 459 -6.67 -9.35 -0.14
CA GLU A 459 -6.06 -8.72 -1.31
C GLU A 459 -7.18 -8.43 -2.33
N ASP A 460 -7.03 -7.34 -3.09
CA ASP A 460 -7.96 -6.94 -4.16
C ASP A 460 -9.45 -6.75 -3.74
N ILE A 461 -9.72 -6.44 -2.47
CA ILE A 461 -11.05 -6.02 -1.99
C ILE A 461 -11.00 -4.57 -1.54
N ASN A 462 -11.80 -3.73 -2.19
CA ASN A 462 -12.02 -2.33 -1.84
C ASN A 462 -13.52 -2.05 -1.70
N PHE A 463 -13.86 -0.93 -1.05
CA PHE A 463 -15.25 -0.60 -0.72
C PHE A 463 -15.64 0.77 -1.27
N ALA A 464 -16.94 0.92 -1.53
CA ALA A 464 -17.54 2.20 -1.88
C ALA A 464 -18.94 2.32 -1.28
N ILE A 465 -19.37 3.56 -1.05
CA ILE A 465 -20.72 3.91 -0.60
C ILE A 465 -21.64 3.89 -1.82
N LYS A 466 -22.80 3.23 -1.68
CA LYS A 466 -23.75 3.04 -2.79
C LYS A 466 -24.40 4.34 -3.25
N ALA A 467 -24.63 4.45 -4.54
CA ALA A 467 -25.41 5.53 -5.16
C ALA A 467 -26.79 5.75 -4.51
N GLY A 468 -27.52 4.69 -4.14
CA GLY A 468 -28.78 4.80 -3.41
C GLY A 468 -28.64 5.51 -2.06
N ARG A 469 -27.52 5.28 -1.35
CA ARG A 469 -27.23 5.98 -0.10
C ARG A 469 -26.91 7.46 -0.34
N LEU A 470 -26.19 7.78 -1.42
CA LEU A 470 -25.93 9.17 -1.85
C LEU A 470 -27.24 9.91 -2.12
N LEU A 471 -28.16 9.29 -2.87
CA LEU A 471 -29.46 9.88 -3.20
C LEU A 471 -30.27 10.17 -1.93
N ALA A 472 -30.30 9.23 -0.98
CA ALA A 472 -30.94 9.43 0.33
C ALA A 472 -30.29 10.58 1.11
N PHE A 473 -28.95 10.69 1.11
CA PHE A 473 -28.22 11.79 1.73
C PHE A 473 -28.56 13.15 1.11
N LEU A 474 -28.76 13.19 -0.20
CA LEU A 474 -29.20 14.37 -0.96
C LEU A 474 -30.71 14.65 -0.85
N GLY A 475 -31.48 13.77 -0.19
CA GLY A 475 -32.94 13.91 -0.09
C GLY A 475 -33.68 13.67 -1.42
N THR A 476 -33.08 12.91 -2.33
CA THR A 476 -33.62 12.61 -3.67
C THR A 476 -33.95 11.12 -3.79
N GLN A 477 -34.94 10.77 -4.62
CA GLN A 477 -35.29 9.38 -4.91
C GLN A 477 -34.56 8.89 -6.18
N PRO A 478 -34.22 7.59 -6.27
CA PRO A 478 -33.67 7.03 -7.49
C PRO A 478 -34.64 7.20 -8.65
N ALA A 479 -34.12 7.59 -9.81
CA ALA A 479 -34.89 7.59 -11.04
C ALA A 479 -35.26 6.14 -11.41
N LYS A 480 -36.40 5.94 -12.08
CA LYS A 480 -36.68 4.64 -12.72
C LYS A 480 -35.55 4.34 -13.71
N GLU A 481 -35.02 3.12 -13.68
CA GLU A 481 -34.01 2.70 -14.66
C GLU A 481 -34.57 2.90 -16.08
N GLU A 482 -34.04 3.90 -16.79
CA GLU A 482 -34.19 3.98 -18.24
C GLU A 482 -33.38 2.84 -18.86
N GLY A 483 -33.88 2.29 -19.97
CA GLY A 483 -33.35 1.07 -20.59
C GLY A 483 -31.85 1.07 -20.83
N SER A 484 -31.28 -0.13 -20.98
CA SER A 484 -29.84 -0.36 -21.15
C SER A 484 -29.21 0.54 -22.22
N ALA A 485 -28.45 1.55 -21.78
CA ALA A 485 -27.58 2.32 -22.66
C ALA A 485 -26.39 1.46 -23.12
N ALA A 486 -25.82 1.79 -24.29
CA ALA A 486 -24.61 1.14 -24.77
C ALA A 486 -23.42 1.40 -23.81
N GLU A 487 -22.56 0.40 -23.65
CA GLU A 487 -21.31 0.58 -22.89
C GLU A 487 -20.32 1.46 -23.64
N MET A 488 -19.69 2.37 -22.91
CA MET A 488 -18.67 3.27 -23.39
C MET A 488 -17.27 2.62 -23.32
N GLY A 489 -16.38 3.12 -24.18
CA GLY A 489 -14.94 2.89 -24.02
C GLY A 489 -14.42 3.56 -22.75
N LEU A 490 -13.33 3.04 -22.16
CA LEU A 490 -12.74 3.66 -20.96
C LEU A 490 -12.23 5.09 -21.24
N GLU A 491 -11.69 5.33 -22.43
CA GLU A 491 -11.23 6.65 -22.85
C GLU A 491 -12.41 7.63 -23.00
N GLU A 492 -13.52 7.18 -23.60
CA GLU A 492 -14.74 7.97 -23.73
C GLU A 492 -15.33 8.30 -22.36
N LEU A 493 -15.45 7.29 -21.49
CA LEU A 493 -15.91 7.48 -20.12
C LEU A 493 -15.00 8.44 -19.35
N TYR A 494 -13.69 8.30 -19.49
CA TYR A 494 -12.70 9.19 -18.87
C TYR A 494 -12.91 10.62 -19.33
N GLN A 495 -12.90 10.89 -20.64
CA GLN A 495 -13.07 12.23 -21.19
C GLN A 495 -14.41 12.85 -20.80
N GLN A 496 -15.48 12.05 -20.78
CA GLN A 496 -16.79 12.51 -20.37
C GLN A 496 -16.82 12.87 -18.88
N MET A 497 -16.21 12.07 -18.00
CA MET A 497 -16.27 12.27 -16.55
C MET A 497 -15.20 13.20 -16.01
N LEU A 498 -14.12 13.44 -16.75
CA LEU A 498 -12.98 14.27 -16.37
C LEU A 498 -13.37 15.62 -15.75
N PRO A 499 -14.20 16.48 -16.38
CA PRO A 499 -14.51 17.80 -15.81
C PRO A 499 -15.37 17.73 -14.53
N ARG A 500 -15.93 16.56 -14.20
CA ARG A 500 -16.82 16.34 -13.05
C ARG A 500 -16.09 15.76 -11.85
N ALA A 501 -15.01 15.01 -12.06
CA ALA A 501 -14.15 14.55 -10.98
C ALA A 501 -13.34 15.73 -10.44
N VAL A 502 -13.21 15.82 -9.11
CA VAL A 502 -12.46 16.89 -8.45
C VAL A 502 -11.44 16.32 -7.47
N LEU A 503 -10.29 16.98 -7.38
CA LEU A 503 -9.39 16.91 -6.24
C LEU A 503 -10.01 17.75 -5.12
N VAL A 504 -10.11 17.19 -3.92
CA VAL A 504 -10.50 17.91 -2.71
C VAL A 504 -9.27 18.06 -1.84
N ALA A 505 -8.94 19.29 -1.45
CA ALA A 505 -7.79 19.60 -0.61
C ALA A 505 -8.21 20.45 0.58
N GLY A 506 -7.91 19.98 1.78
CA GLY A 506 -8.18 20.68 3.04
C GLY A 506 -6.89 21.10 3.74
N ARG A 507 -6.92 22.28 4.36
CA ARG A 507 -5.86 22.80 5.23
C ARG A 507 -6.38 22.97 6.65
N LYS A 508 -5.61 22.50 7.64
CA LYS A 508 -5.91 22.65 9.07
C LYS A 508 -5.60 24.04 9.62
#